data_AF-A0AAW0ZE95-F1
#
_entry.id   AF-A0AAW0ZE95-F1
#
_cell.length_a   1.000
_cell.length_b   1.000
_cell.length_c   1.000
_cell.angle_alpha   90.00
_cell.angle_beta   90.00
_cell.angle_gamma   90.00
#
_symmetry.space_group_name_H-M   'P 1'
#
loop_
_entity.id
_entity.type
_entity.pdbx_description
1 polymer ?
#
loop_
_entity_poly.entity_id
_entity_poly.type
_entity_poly.pdbx_seq_one_letter_code
_entity_poly.pdbx_strand_id
1 'polypeptide(L)'
;MRCRRSVTGGLVMEIAGKESASKADILANKLRDVFHGSEEVRINRPVKKAELRILGLTSPNVTRAVSEAGGCAEAEISVGNIRQRTPNSNNGHRLGKMPGRGCEKDCSR
;
A
#
# COMPACT_ATOMS: atom_id res chain seq x y z
N MET A 1 5.65 22.09 1.48
CA MET A 1 5.54 21.02 0.47
C MET A 1 6.95 20.75 -0.06
N ARG A 2 7.41 19.51 -0.07
CA ARG A 2 8.78 19.16 -0.47
C ARG A 2 8.73 18.39 -1.79
N CYS A 3 9.47 18.87 -2.78
CA CYS A 3 9.56 18.22 -4.08
C CYS A 3 10.94 17.58 -4.24
N ARG A 4 11.00 16.34 -4.73
CA ARG A 4 12.26 15.67 -5.09
C ARG A 4 12.09 14.81 -6.33
N ARG A 5 13.18 14.52 -7.02
CA ARG A 5 13.19 13.52 -8.10
C ARG A 5 13.22 12.11 -7.51
N SER A 6 12.44 11.19 -8.07
CA SER A 6 12.49 9.77 -7.75
C SER A 6 13.70 9.12 -8.45
N VAL A 7 14.08 7.93 -7.98
CA VAL A 7 15.09 7.10 -8.64
C VAL A 7 14.64 6.71 -10.06
N THR A 8 13.33 6.61 -10.29
CA THR A 8 12.74 6.33 -11.60
C THR A 8 12.63 7.56 -12.51
N GLY A 9 13.18 8.71 -12.11
CA GLY A 9 13.13 9.96 -12.87
C GLY A 9 11.83 10.77 -12.75
N GLY A 10 10.83 10.26 -12.05
CA GLY A 10 9.56 10.94 -11.79
C GLY A 10 9.66 12.02 -10.70
N LEU A 11 8.60 12.83 -10.55
CA LEU A 11 8.51 13.87 -9.52
C LEU A 11 7.75 13.35 -8.29
N VAL A 12 8.34 13.48 -7.10
CA VAL A 12 7.72 13.12 -5.83
C VAL A 12 7.41 14.40 -5.05
N MET A 13 6.11 14.64 -4.81
CA MET A 13 5.61 15.70 -3.93
C MET A 13 5.23 15.14 -2.58
N GLU A 14 5.93 15.58 -1.53
CA GLU A 14 5.62 15.28 -0.15
C GLU A 14 4.85 16.44 0.49
N ILE A 15 3.71 16.09 1.08
CA ILE A 15 2.87 16.99 1.87
C ILE A 15 3.04 16.59 3.33
N ALA A 16 3.54 17.51 4.16
CA ALA A 16 3.67 17.33 5.59
C ALA A 16 2.41 17.85 6.33
N GLY A 17 2.18 17.36 7.54
CA GLY A 17 1.10 17.82 8.43
C GLY A 17 0.00 16.78 8.68
N LYS A 18 -0.90 17.14 9.61
CA LYS A 18 -1.98 16.26 10.12
C LYS A 18 -2.95 15.79 9.03
N GLU A 19 -3.19 16.64 8.02
CA GLU A 19 -4.09 16.34 6.89
C GLU A 19 -3.32 15.95 5.61
N SER A 20 -2.07 15.51 5.76
CA SER A 20 -1.21 15.16 4.63
C SER A 20 -1.83 14.10 3.71
N ALA A 21 -2.56 13.14 4.28
CA ALA A 21 -3.25 12.09 3.52
C ALA A 21 -4.31 12.69 2.58
N SER A 22 -5.30 13.41 3.12
CA SER A 22 -6.40 13.99 2.35
C SER A 22 -5.92 15.01 1.33
N LYS A 23 -4.92 15.84 1.70
CA LYS A 23 -4.33 16.81 0.76
C LYS A 23 -3.57 16.14 -0.37
N ALA A 24 -2.92 15.00 -0.11
CA ALA A 24 -2.28 14.21 -1.17
C ALA A 24 -3.29 13.57 -2.11
N ASP A 25 -4.45 13.14 -1.59
CA ASP A 25 -5.55 12.62 -2.42
C ASP A 25 -6.13 13.71 -3.34
N ILE A 26 -6.41 14.88 -2.77
CA ILE A 26 -6.91 16.04 -3.53
C ILE A 26 -5.90 16.43 -4.63
N LEU A 27 -4.60 16.45 -4.30
CA LEU A 27 -3.56 16.75 -5.27
C LEU A 27 -3.51 15.69 -6.38
N ALA A 28 -3.55 14.41 -6.03
CA ALA A 28 -3.53 13.33 -7.01
C ALA A 28 -4.73 13.40 -7.95
N ASN A 29 -5.92 13.68 -7.43
CA ASN A 29 -7.13 13.83 -8.23
C ASN A 29 -7.04 15.04 -9.16
N LYS A 30 -6.60 16.20 -8.67
CA LYS A 30 -6.40 17.39 -9.52
C LYS A 30 -5.36 17.17 -10.62
N LEU A 31 -4.29 16.43 -10.33
CA LEU A 31 -3.31 16.09 -11.36
C LEU A 31 -3.92 15.15 -12.40
N ARG A 32 -4.73 14.17 -11.98
CA ARG A 32 -5.47 13.31 -12.92
C ARG A 32 -6.40 14.16 -13.78
N ASP A 33 -7.02 15.17 -13.18
CA ASP A 33 -7.89 16.11 -13.87
C ASP A 33 -7.18 16.91 -14.96
N VAL A 34 -6.00 17.44 -14.64
CA VAL A 34 -5.18 18.20 -15.59
C VAL A 34 -4.62 17.34 -16.71
N PHE A 35 -4.26 16.09 -16.42
CA PHE A 35 -3.66 15.16 -17.39
C PHE A 35 -4.67 14.18 -18.00
N HIS A 36 -5.98 14.43 -17.86
CA HIS A 36 -7.01 13.60 -18.50
C HIS A 36 -6.74 13.51 -20.01
N GLY A 37 -6.63 12.28 -20.52
CA GLY A 37 -6.36 11.99 -21.94
C GLY A 37 -4.88 11.85 -22.32
N SER A 38 -3.93 12.07 -21.40
CA SER A 38 -2.51 11.83 -21.65
C SER A 38 -2.06 10.48 -21.08
N GLU A 39 -1.89 9.46 -21.93
CA GLU A 39 -1.41 8.13 -21.48
C GLU A 39 0.06 8.12 -21.03
N GLU A 40 0.83 9.16 -21.39
CA GLU A 40 2.24 9.29 -21.07
C GLU A 40 2.49 9.63 -19.58
N VAL A 41 1.48 10.19 -18.90
CA VAL A 41 1.62 10.68 -17.52
C VAL A 41 0.98 9.72 -16.51
N ARG A 42 1.83 9.05 -15.72
CA ARG A 42 1.38 8.17 -14.63
C ARG A 42 1.39 8.88 -13.28
N ILE A 43 0.22 9.02 -12.68
CA ILE A 43 0.04 9.67 -11.38
C ILE A 43 -0.19 8.61 -10.30
N ASN A 44 0.84 8.37 -9.50
CA ASN A 44 0.79 7.46 -8.35
C ASN A 44 0.82 8.25 -7.04
N ARG A 45 0.03 7.80 -6.05
CA ARG A 45 0.08 8.30 -4.67
C ARG A 45 0.95 7.36 -3.81
N PRO A 46 2.26 7.63 -3.66
CA PRO A 46 3.12 6.77 -2.84
C PRO A 46 2.79 6.96 -1.34
N VAL A 47 2.46 5.85 -0.68
CA VAL A 47 2.29 5.78 0.77
C VAL A 47 3.36 4.87 1.36
N LYS A 48 3.83 5.17 2.57
CA LYS A 48 4.70 4.25 3.31
C LYS A 48 3.93 2.95 3.53
N LYS A 49 4.52 1.80 3.19
CA LYS A 49 3.94 0.48 3.44
C LYS A 49 4.75 -0.30 4.47
N ALA A 50 4.08 -1.03 5.35
CA ALA A 50 4.65 -2.04 6.23
C ALA A 50 4.59 -3.43 5.56
N GLU A 51 5.56 -4.29 5.87
CA GLU A 51 5.64 -5.66 5.36
C GLU A 51 5.24 -6.65 6.46
N LEU A 52 4.32 -7.58 6.16
CA LEU A 52 3.76 -8.56 7.10
C LEU A 52 4.00 -10.00 6.65
N ARG A 53 4.65 -10.73 7.56
CA ARG A 53 4.92 -12.17 7.64
C ARG A 53 3.73 -13.06 8.06
N ILE A 54 2.91 -13.65 7.19
CA ILE A 54 1.83 -14.53 7.66
C ILE A 54 2.07 -16.00 7.27
N LEU A 55 2.07 -16.89 8.27
CA LEU A 55 2.27 -18.34 8.15
C LEU A 55 0.97 -19.08 8.54
N GLY A 56 0.73 -20.26 7.96
CA GLY A 56 -0.36 -21.15 8.41
C GLY A 56 -1.76 -20.76 7.93
N LEU A 57 -1.87 -19.98 6.84
CA LEU A 57 -3.16 -19.58 6.28
C LEU A 57 -3.74 -20.71 5.42
N THR A 58 -4.94 -21.17 5.77
CA THR A 58 -5.73 -22.15 5.00
C THR A 58 -6.70 -21.47 4.03
N SER A 59 -7.05 -20.20 4.26
CA SER A 59 -8.03 -19.46 3.45
C SER A 59 -7.39 -18.78 2.24
N PRO A 60 -8.01 -18.83 1.05
CA PRO A 60 -7.49 -18.19 -0.16
C PRO A 60 -7.54 -16.65 -0.09
N ASN A 61 -8.40 -16.07 0.77
CA ASN A 61 -8.77 -14.66 0.72
C ASN A 61 -8.06 -13.78 1.77
N VAL A 62 -6.73 -13.86 1.78
CA VAL A 62 -5.84 -13.16 2.72
C VAL A 62 -6.00 -11.64 2.64
N THR A 63 -6.18 -11.10 1.43
CA THR A 63 -6.33 -9.65 1.21
C THR A 63 -7.50 -9.07 1.99
N ARG A 64 -8.64 -9.75 1.97
CA ARG A 64 -9.86 -9.31 2.66
C ARG A 64 -9.71 -9.37 4.17
N ALA A 65 -9.21 -10.47 4.72
CA ALA A 65 -9.00 -10.60 6.16
C ALA A 65 -8.03 -9.54 6.69
N VAL A 66 -6.98 -9.26 5.93
CA VAL A 66 -5.98 -8.24 6.26
C VAL A 66 -6.57 -6.83 6.11
N SER A 67 -7.41 -6.59 5.11
CA SER A 67 -8.19 -5.36 4.94
C SER A 67 -9.12 -5.09 6.12
N GLU A 68 -9.91 -6.09 6.53
CA GLU A 68 -10.85 -5.99 7.65
C GLU A 68 -10.12 -5.72 8.98
N ALA A 69 -9.06 -6.49 9.26
CA ALA A 69 -8.26 -6.32 10.49
C ALA A 69 -7.51 -4.98 10.51
N GLY A 70 -6.91 -4.58 9.38
CA GLY A 70 -6.11 -3.36 9.29
C GLY A 70 -6.89 -2.09 8.97
N GLY A 71 -8.18 -2.18 8.63
CA GLY A 71 -8.97 -1.01 8.24
C GLY A 71 -8.49 -0.30 6.97
N CYS A 72 -7.77 -1.02 6.12
CA CYS A 72 -7.16 -0.48 4.91
C CYS A 72 -7.96 -0.95 3.70
N ALA A 73 -8.09 -0.12 2.65
CA ALA A 73 -8.73 -0.56 1.42
C ALA A 73 -7.93 -1.71 0.76
N GLU A 74 -8.62 -2.70 0.20
CA GLU A 74 -7.97 -3.85 -0.46
C GLU A 74 -7.01 -3.42 -1.58
N ALA A 75 -7.33 -2.34 -2.30
CA ALA A 75 -6.48 -1.77 -3.34
C ALA A 75 -5.12 -1.25 -2.84
N GLU A 76 -4.99 -0.96 -1.54
CA GLU A 76 -3.74 -0.51 -0.94
C GLU A 76 -2.86 -1.68 -0.45
N ILE A 77 -3.42 -2.89 -0.39
CA ILE A 77 -2.78 -4.10 0.09
C ILE A 77 -2.21 -4.89 -1.09
N SER A 78 -0.94 -5.28 -0.99
CA SER A 78 -0.32 -6.16 -1.98
C SER A 78 0.09 -7.46 -1.31
N VAL A 79 -0.45 -8.58 -1.81
CA VAL A 79 -0.15 -9.91 -1.28
C VAL A 79 0.70 -10.67 -2.29
N GLY A 80 1.86 -11.15 -1.85
CA GLY A 80 2.79 -11.95 -2.65
C GLY A 80 3.09 -13.30 -2.01
N ASN A 81 3.60 -14.24 -2.79
CA ASN A 81 4.09 -15.51 -2.26
C ASN A 81 5.46 -15.30 -1.60
N ILE A 82 5.67 -15.91 -0.44
CA ILE A 82 7.00 -15.91 0.20
C ILE A 82 7.83 -16.99 -0.48
N ARG A 83 8.99 -16.64 -1.04
CA ARG A 83 9.98 -17.64 -1.48
C ARG A 83 10.41 -18.46 -0.27
N GLN A 84 10.03 -19.74 -0.25
CA GLN A 84 10.48 -20.67 0.78
C GLN A 84 11.94 -21.03 0.55
N ARG A 85 12.72 -21.08 1.64
CA ARG A 85 14.15 -21.44 1.62
C ARG A 85 14.37 -22.96 1.70
N THR A 86 13.32 -23.76 1.88
CA THR A 86 13.40 -25.22 2.06
C THR A 86 12.36 -25.94 1.20
N PRO A 87 12.66 -27.13 0.61
CA PRO A 87 11.84 -27.72 -0.45
C PRO A 87 10.65 -28.55 0.05
N ASN A 88 10.30 -28.55 1.35
CA ASN A 88 9.39 -29.57 1.88
C ASN A 88 8.45 -29.13 3.01
N SER A 89 7.80 -27.96 2.92
CA SER A 89 6.70 -27.64 3.84
C SER A 89 5.52 -27.06 3.10
N ASN A 90 4.45 -27.85 3.04
CA ASN A 90 3.20 -27.60 2.32
C ASN A 90 2.34 -26.49 2.94
N ASN A 91 2.91 -25.65 3.81
CA ASN A 91 2.19 -24.55 4.46
C ASN A 91 2.23 -23.30 3.57
N GLY A 92 1.06 -22.85 3.14
CA GLY A 92 0.92 -21.61 2.37
C GLY A 92 1.41 -20.40 3.18
N HIS A 93 2.50 -19.78 2.73
CA HIS A 93 3.04 -18.56 3.32
C HIS A 93 2.81 -17.36 2.40
N ARG A 94 2.29 -16.26 2.95
CA ARG A 94 1.98 -15.06 2.18
C ARG A 94 2.61 -13.81 2.81
N LEU A 95 3.16 -12.97 1.95
CA LEU A 95 3.70 -11.66 2.28
C LEU A 95 2.63 -10.61 2.01
N GLY A 96 2.20 -9.88 3.03
CA GLY A 96 1.33 -8.72 2.85
C GLY A 96 2.13 -7.41 2.91
N LYS A 97 1.86 -6.46 2.01
CA LYS A 97 2.29 -5.07 2.14
C LYS A 97 1.08 -4.19 2.37
N MET A 98 1.03 -3.48 3.49
CA MET A 98 -0.10 -2.63 3.89
C MET A 98 0.36 -1.18 4.10
N PRO A 99 -0.49 -0.16 3.92
CA PRO A 99 -0.14 1.22 4.24
C PRO A 99 0.12 1.39 5.75
N GLY A 100 1.23 2.03 6.12
CA GLY A 100 1.70 2.14 7.51
C GLY A 100 1.06 3.26 8.35
N ARG A 101 -0.05 3.87 7.90
CA ARG A 101 -0.66 5.04 8.57
C ARG A 101 -2.11 4.89 9.01
N GLY A 102 -2.67 3.67 9.06
CA GLY A 102 -4.11 3.53 9.31
C GLY A 102 -4.60 2.27 10.01
N CYS A 103 -3.75 1.52 10.72
CA CYS A 103 -4.23 0.40 11.54
C CYS A 103 -4.42 0.84 12.99
N GLU A 104 -5.30 1.81 13.21
CA GLU A 104 -5.87 2.09 14.54
C GLU A 104 -7.21 1.35 14.60
N LYS A 105 -7.14 0.06 14.87
CA LYS A 105 -8.25 -0.67 15.45
C LYS A 105 -7.67 -1.35 16.67
N ASP A 106 -8.18 -0.98 17.83
CA ASP A 106 -7.82 -1.51 19.13
C ASP A 106 -7.47 -3.00 19.05
N CYS A 107 -6.20 -3.30 19.24
CA CYS A 107 -5.75 -4.63 19.60
C CYS A 107 -6.21 -4.85 21.06
N SER A 108 -7.51 -5.09 21.23
CA SER A 108 -8.04 -5.54 22.51
C SER A 108 -7.59 -6.98 22.71
N ARG A 109 -6.84 -7.16 23.80
CA ARG A 109 -6.23 -8.39 24.33
C ARG A 109 -7.08 -9.64 24.17
#